data_AF-A0AB40BVF2-F1
#
_entry.id   AF-A0AB40BVF2-F1
#
_cell.length_a   1.000
_cell.length_b   1.000
_cell.length_c   1.000
_cell.angle_alpha   90.00
_cell.angle_beta   90.00
_cell.angle_gamma   90.00
#
_symmetry.space_group_name_H-M   'P 1'
#
loop_
_entity.id
_entity.type
_entity.pdbx_description
1 polymer ?
#
loop_
_entity_poly.entity_id
_entity_poly.type
_entity_poly.pdbx_seq_one_letter_code
_entity_poly.pdbx_strand_id
1 'polypeptide(L)'
;MSLPTKRFRLSAKNFYLTYPECSLSKDDALTQLLAIPLPTNKKFICVTRELHEDGSPHIHVLLQLEGKAQITNQRIFDLRHLHSCRCFHPYIQSAKSCSNIKAYVEKDGDYTDWGEFQIDGKSSRGGTHDLATRYANASNATSVQELLQIIREKDPRSFVLQYHKIIASAERIFASPVAMFRSNWAYSSFHVTQGIQQWLVSNFDEKSAARPFENNIFILKENLDRPISLILEGPSRTGKTEWARSLGPHNYICGYMDFNTHTFRNDVMYNVIDNIAPRYLKLKYWKKLIGAERDWQANCKYGKPVQIIGGIPAIVLCNPGTDSSYSEFLDKRQNISLRQWTCQNARFEFITSPLYTLQRDDIDTTMTT
;
A
#
# COMPACT_ATOMS: atom_id res chain seq x y z
N MET A 1 -42.05 -34.52 -49.05
CA MET A 1 -40.79 -34.79 -48.33
C MET A 1 -40.75 -33.91 -47.08
N SER A 2 -40.90 -34.50 -45.89
CA SER A 2 -40.81 -33.77 -44.63
C SER A 2 -39.37 -33.33 -44.38
N LEU A 3 -39.15 -32.03 -44.14
CA LEU A 3 -37.84 -31.50 -43.74
C LEU A 3 -37.35 -32.25 -42.49
N PRO A 4 -36.07 -32.66 -42.42
CA PRO A 4 -35.55 -33.36 -41.25
C PRO A 4 -35.61 -32.43 -40.03
N THR A 5 -36.34 -32.84 -39.00
CA THR A 5 -36.40 -32.14 -37.70
C THR A 5 -34.99 -32.05 -37.12
N LYS A 6 -34.44 -30.82 -37.02
CA LYS A 6 -33.15 -30.57 -36.35
C LYS A 6 -33.24 -31.07 -34.91
N ARG A 7 -32.46 -32.09 -34.58
CA ARG A 7 -32.33 -32.59 -33.20
C ARG A 7 -31.58 -31.55 -32.35
N PHE A 8 -32.06 -31.30 -31.13
CA PHE A 8 -31.41 -30.40 -30.19
C PHE A 8 -29.97 -30.85 -29.92
N ARG A 9 -29.01 -29.93 -30.10
CA ARG A 9 -27.60 -30.16 -29.80
C ARG A 9 -26.95 -28.83 -29.44
N LEU A 10 -26.50 -28.71 -28.20
CA LEU A 10 -25.77 -27.55 -27.70
C LEU A 10 -24.39 -28.00 -27.20
N SER A 11 -23.33 -27.37 -27.71
CA SER A 11 -21.95 -27.66 -27.30
C SER A 11 -21.33 -26.40 -26.72
N ALA A 12 -21.12 -26.38 -25.40
CA ALA A 12 -20.58 -25.23 -24.70
C ALA A 12 -19.78 -25.66 -23.47
N LYS A 13 -18.86 -24.78 -23.04
CA LYS A 13 -18.15 -24.92 -21.77
C LYS A 13 -18.93 -24.31 -20.61
N ASN A 14 -19.65 -23.23 -20.90
CA ASN A 14 -20.45 -22.48 -19.94
C ASN A 14 -21.89 -22.42 -20.42
N PHE A 15 -22.84 -22.63 -19.52
CA PHE A 15 -24.28 -22.62 -19.78
C PHE A 15 -24.96 -21.54 -18.95
N TYR A 16 -25.98 -20.93 -19.54
CA TYR A 16 -26.91 -20.04 -18.86
C TYR A 16 -28.30 -20.67 -18.94
N LEU A 17 -28.91 -20.92 -17.78
CA LEU A 17 -30.22 -21.56 -17.67
C LEU A 17 -31.21 -20.55 -17.11
N THR A 18 -32.42 -20.53 -17.67
CA THR A 18 -33.51 -19.70 -17.18
C THR A 18 -34.73 -20.56 -16.95
N TYR A 19 -35.19 -20.66 -15.71
CA TYR A 19 -36.40 -21.37 -15.33
C TYR A 19 -37.52 -20.35 -15.10
N PRO A 20 -38.44 -20.16 -16.07
CA PRO A 20 -39.58 -19.28 -15.90
C PRO A 20 -40.56 -19.86 -14.88
N GLU A 21 -41.29 -18.99 -14.17
CA GLU A 21 -42.28 -19.33 -13.15
C GLU A 21 -41.84 -20.43 -12.16
N CYS A 22 -40.56 -20.39 -11.76
CA CYS A 22 -39.95 -21.39 -10.91
C CYS A 22 -40.07 -21.03 -9.44
N SER A 23 -40.85 -21.81 -8.70
CA SER A 23 -41.08 -21.61 -7.27
C SER A 23 -40.08 -22.34 -6.37
N LEU A 24 -39.03 -22.96 -6.94
CA LEU A 24 -37.99 -23.63 -6.16
C LEU A 24 -37.16 -22.63 -5.36
N SER A 25 -36.61 -23.08 -4.24
CA SER A 25 -35.56 -22.32 -3.57
C SER A 25 -34.25 -22.41 -4.38
N LYS A 26 -33.40 -21.39 -4.25
CA LYS A 26 -32.09 -21.37 -4.93
C LYS A 26 -31.18 -22.51 -4.45
N ASP A 27 -31.27 -22.86 -3.18
CA ASP A 27 -30.46 -23.93 -2.56
C ASP A 27 -30.92 -25.32 -3.03
N ASP A 28 -32.24 -25.55 -3.19
CA ASP A 28 -32.77 -26.79 -3.75
C ASP A 28 -32.37 -26.93 -5.22
N ALA A 29 -32.46 -25.83 -5.98
CA ALA A 29 -32.03 -25.80 -7.37
C ALA A 29 -30.53 -26.08 -7.49
N LEU A 30 -29.69 -25.44 -6.67
CA LEU A 30 -28.25 -25.69 -6.64
C LEU A 30 -27.94 -27.15 -6.30
N THR A 31 -28.58 -27.71 -5.27
CA THR A 31 -28.38 -29.11 -4.84
C THR A 31 -28.69 -30.08 -5.97
N GLN A 32 -29.82 -29.89 -6.65
CA GLN A 32 -30.19 -30.71 -7.80
C GLN A 32 -29.20 -30.55 -8.96
N LEU A 33 -28.81 -29.32 -9.30
CA LEU A 33 -27.85 -29.05 -10.36
C LEU A 33 -26.48 -29.69 -10.10
N LEU A 34 -26.04 -29.72 -8.84
CA LEU A 34 -24.81 -30.41 -8.44
C LEU A 34 -24.91 -31.93 -8.67
N ALA A 35 -26.06 -32.53 -8.39
CA ALA A 35 -26.30 -33.96 -8.56
C ALA A 35 -26.43 -34.43 -10.03
N ILE A 36 -26.72 -33.53 -10.98
CA ILE A 36 -26.87 -33.91 -12.40
C ILE A 36 -25.52 -34.38 -12.97
N PRO A 37 -25.41 -35.62 -13.49
CA PRO A 37 -24.19 -36.08 -14.12
C PRO A 37 -23.99 -35.36 -15.46
N LEU A 38 -22.81 -34.76 -15.65
CA LEU A 38 -22.43 -34.09 -16.89
C LEU A 38 -21.15 -34.70 -17.47
N PRO A 39 -20.92 -34.59 -18.79
CA PRO A 39 -19.73 -35.15 -19.45
C PRO A 39 -18.39 -34.60 -18.95
N THR A 40 -18.40 -33.46 -18.26
CA THR A 40 -17.22 -32.77 -17.72
C THR A 40 -17.53 -32.24 -16.33
N ASN A 41 -16.52 -32.15 -15.47
CA ASN A 41 -16.68 -31.65 -14.10
C ASN A 41 -17.22 -30.22 -14.05
N LYS A 42 -18.00 -29.93 -13.02
CA LYS A 42 -18.50 -28.59 -12.71
C LYS A 42 -17.41 -27.83 -11.94
N LYS A 43 -17.15 -26.57 -12.30
CA LYS A 43 -16.18 -25.71 -11.62
C LYS A 43 -16.85 -24.60 -10.82
N PHE A 44 -17.97 -24.09 -11.34
CA PHE A 44 -18.74 -23.02 -10.70
C PHE A 44 -20.21 -23.15 -11.08
N ILE A 45 -21.09 -22.91 -10.10
CA ILE A 45 -22.53 -22.75 -10.30
C ILE A 45 -22.96 -21.54 -9.48
N CYS A 46 -23.71 -20.62 -10.08
CA CYS A 46 -24.39 -19.56 -9.36
C CYS A 46 -25.86 -19.54 -9.76
N VAL A 47 -26.73 -19.51 -8.75
CA VAL A 47 -28.19 -19.54 -8.88
C VAL A 47 -28.72 -18.25 -8.27
N THR A 48 -29.47 -17.47 -9.06
CA THR A 48 -30.16 -16.26 -8.60
C THR A 48 -31.65 -16.39 -8.82
N ARG A 49 -32.42 -15.69 -7.99
CA ARG A 49 -33.88 -15.63 -8.06
C ARG A 49 -34.24 -14.21 -8.47
N GLU A 50 -34.94 -14.09 -9.59
CA GLU A 50 -35.42 -12.83 -10.13
C GLU A 50 -36.94 -12.79 -9.99
N LEU A 51 -37.50 -11.67 -9.53
CA LEU A 51 -38.95 -11.44 -9.61
C LEU A 51 -39.21 -10.66 -10.89
N HIS A 52 -39.95 -11.25 -11.82
CA HIS A 52 -40.34 -10.59 -13.05
C HIS A 52 -41.32 -9.43 -12.75
N GLU A 53 -41.52 -8.49 -13.68
CA GLU A 53 -42.35 -7.29 -13.47
C GLU A 53 -43.81 -7.61 -13.10
N ASP A 54 -44.28 -8.80 -13.48
CA ASP A 54 -45.60 -9.36 -13.14
C ASP A 54 -45.65 -10.03 -11.75
N GLY A 55 -44.55 -10.03 -11.01
CA GLY A 55 -44.39 -10.66 -9.70
C GLY A 55 -44.10 -12.17 -9.75
N SER A 56 -43.98 -12.78 -10.94
CA SER A 56 -43.67 -14.20 -11.06
C SER A 56 -42.19 -14.49 -10.79
N PRO A 57 -41.86 -15.56 -10.03
CA PRO A 57 -40.48 -15.88 -9.70
C PRO A 57 -39.78 -16.63 -10.84
N HIS A 58 -38.63 -16.14 -11.27
CA HIS A 58 -37.72 -16.79 -12.21
C HIS A 58 -36.43 -17.23 -11.50
N ILE A 59 -35.83 -18.32 -11.97
CA ILE A 59 -34.48 -18.71 -11.54
C ILE A 59 -33.53 -18.62 -12.72
N HIS A 60 -32.43 -17.89 -12.54
CA HIS A 60 -31.33 -17.82 -13.49
C HIS A 60 -30.11 -18.54 -12.94
N VAL A 61 -29.44 -19.31 -13.79
CA VAL A 61 -28.27 -20.12 -13.40
C VAL A 61 -27.13 -19.89 -14.35
N LEU A 62 -25.95 -19.58 -13.82
CA LEU A 62 -24.69 -19.63 -14.52
C LEU A 62 -23.94 -20.92 -14.12
N LEU A 63 -23.70 -21.81 -15.09
CA LEU A 63 -22.98 -23.07 -14.89
C LEU A 63 -21.69 -23.07 -15.72
N GLN A 64 -20.54 -23.25 -15.06
CA GLN A 64 -19.24 -23.38 -15.72
C GLN A 64 -18.67 -24.77 -15.54
N LEU A 65 -18.23 -25.36 -16.65
CA LEU A 65 -17.61 -26.68 -16.68
C LEU A 65 -16.11 -26.58 -16.96
N GLU A 66 -15.38 -27.62 -16.56
CA GLU A 66 -13.95 -27.76 -16.83
C GLU A 66 -13.64 -27.80 -18.33
N GLY A 67 -14.45 -28.55 -19.08
CA GLY A 67 -14.34 -28.74 -20.52
C GLY A 67 -15.64 -28.43 -21.26
N LYS A 68 -15.63 -28.56 -22.59
CA LYS A 68 -16.86 -28.43 -23.38
C LYS A 68 -17.72 -29.67 -23.18
N ALA A 69 -18.97 -29.49 -22.77
CA ALA A 69 -19.98 -30.55 -22.76
C ALA A 69 -20.87 -30.43 -23.99
N GLN A 70 -21.20 -31.58 -24.59
CA GLN A 70 -22.23 -31.67 -25.61
C GLN A 70 -23.53 -32.17 -25.00
N ILE A 71 -24.56 -31.34 -25.07
CA ILE A 71 -25.89 -31.64 -24.55
C ILE A 71 -26.82 -31.90 -25.74
N THR A 72 -27.31 -33.12 -25.81
CA THR A 72 -28.30 -33.58 -26.80
C THR A 72 -29.68 -33.80 -26.19
N ASN A 73 -29.74 -34.03 -24.87
CA ASN A 73 -30.98 -34.15 -24.12
C ASN A 73 -31.39 -32.79 -23.56
N GLN A 74 -32.47 -32.21 -24.08
CA GLN A 74 -33.01 -30.93 -23.60
C GLN A 74 -33.52 -31.00 -22.15
N ARG A 75 -33.89 -32.19 -21.65
CA ARG A 75 -34.41 -32.40 -20.28
C ARG A 75 -33.35 -32.65 -19.22
N ILE A 76 -32.06 -32.59 -19.58
CA ILE A 76 -30.97 -32.91 -18.64
C ILE A 76 -30.94 -31.98 -17.42
N PHE A 77 -31.44 -30.75 -17.58
CA PHE A 77 -31.47 -29.73 -16.53
C PHE A 77 -32.87 -29.52 -15.94
N ASP A 78 -33.80 -30.45 -16.15
CA ASP A 78 -35.13 -30.37 -15.53
C ASP A 78 -35.00 -30.47 -14.00
N LEU A 79 -35.60 -29.52 -13.28
CA LEU A 79 -35.64 -29.51 -11.82
C LEU A 79 -37.01 -29.98 -11.32
N ARG A 80 -37.04 -30.66 -10.18
CA ARG A 80 -38.29 -31.19 -9.59
C ARG A 80 -38.54 -30.57 -8.23
N HIS A 81 -39.81 -30.34 -7.93
CA HIS A 81 -40.20 -29.94 -6.59
C HIS A 81 -40.18 -31.15 -5.64
N LEU A 82 -39.66 -30.99 -4.41
CA LEU A 82 -39.54 -32.10 -3.45
C LEU A 82 -40.90 -32.62 -2.96
N HIS A 83 -41.86 -31.70 -2.80
CA HIS A 83 -43.17 -32.00 -2.21
C HIS A 83 -44.34 -31.97 -3.21
N SER A 84 -44.08 -31.75 -4.50
CA SER A 84 -45.14 -31.72 -5.52
C SER A 84 -44.66 -32.40 -6.81
N CYS A 85 -45.59 -32.82 -7.65
CA CYS A 85 -45.26 -33.43 -8.95
C CYS A 85 -44.84 -32.38 -10.01
N ARG A 86 -44.58 -31.12 -9.61
CA ARG A 86 -44.21 -30.05 -10.54
C ARG A 86 -42.76 -30.21 -11.00
N CYS A 87 -42.57 -30.11 -12.31
CA CYS A 87 -41.28 -30.16 -12.99
C CYS A 87 -41.03 -28.81 -13.68
N PHE A 88 -39.82 -28.28 -13.56
CA PHE A 88 -39.42 -27.00 -14.12
C PHE A 88 -38.39 -27.24 -15.22
N HIS A 89 -38.74 -26.85 -16.44
CA HIS A 89 -37.88 -27.01 -17.61
C HIS A 89 -37.18 -25.68 -17.93
N PRO A 90 -35.85 -25.65 -18.03
CA PRO A 90 -35.14 -24.42 -18.31
C PRO A 90 -35.07 -24.12 -19.81
N TYR A 91 -34.98 -22.84 -20.11
CA TYR A 91 -34.38 -22.38 -21.34
C TYR A 91 -32.85 -22.47 -21.25
N ILE A 92 -32.24 -23.28 -22.12
CA ILE A 92 -30.80 -23.60 -22.09
C ILE A 92 -30.06 -22.80 -23.15
N GLN A 93 -29.13 -21.95 -22.73
CA GLN A 93 -28.26 -21.20 -23.63
C GLN A 93 -26.78 -21.44 -23.35
N SER A 94 -25.94 -21.28 -24.37
CA SER A 94 -24.49 -21.17 -24.19
C SER A 94 -24.14 -19.78 -23.63
N ALA A 95 -23.44 -19.73 -22.50
CA ALA A 95 -22.99 -18.47 -21.91
C ALA A 95 -21.75 -17.94 -22.67
N LYS A 96 -21.93 -16.89 -23.48
CA LYS A 96 -20.85 -16.30 -24.28
C LYS A 96 -19.96 -15.31 -23.50
N SER A 97 -20.51 -14.61 -22.51
CA SER A 97 -19.78 -13.69 -21.61
C SER A 97 -20.13 -14.00 -20.15
N CYS A 98 -19.29 -14.77 -19.48
CA CYS A 98 -19.55 -15.19 -18.09
C CYS A 98 -19.45 -14.01 -17.11
N SER A 99 -18.61 -13.01 -17.38
CA SER A 99 -18.45 -11.82 -16.52
C SER A 99 -19.70 -10.93 -16.52
N ASN A 100 -20.29 -10.69 -17.69
CA ASN A 100 -21.53 -9.90 -17.78
C ASN A 100 -22.70 -10.64 -17.13
N ILE A 101 -22.77 -11.96 -17.31
CA ILE A 101 -23.81 -12.79 -16.70
C ILE A 101 -23.63 -12.83 -15.19
N LYS A 102 -22.39 -12.95 -14.68
CA LYS A 102 -22.12 -12.88 -13.24
C LYS A 102 -22.58 -11.55 -12.65
N ALA A 103 -22.21 -10.42 -13.26
CA ALA A 103 -22.64 -9.09 -12.82
C ALA A 103 -24.17 -8.90 -12.87
N TYR A 104 -24.86 -9.52 -13.83
CA TYR A 104 -26.32 -9.54 -13.89
C TYR A 104 -26.92 -10.37 -12.75
N VAL A 105 -26.38 -11.57 -12.52
CA VAL A 105 -26.85 -12.53 -11.51
C VAL A 105 -26.63 -12.03 -10.07
N GLU A 106 -25.57 -11.24 -9.85
CA GLU A 106 -25.24 -10.65 -8.55
C GLU A 106 -25.92 -9.30 -8.28
N LYS A 107 -26.56 -8.69 -9.30
CA LYS A 107 -27.08 -7.31 -9.22
C LYS A 107 -28.10 -7.10 -8.10
N ASP A 108 -28.97 -8.07 -7.88
CA ASP A 108 -30.09 -7.95 -6.92
C ASP A 108 -29.78 -8.62 -5.57
N GLY A 109 -28.55 -9.10 -5.36
CA GLY A 109 -28.06 -9.62 -4.08
C GLY A 109 -28.67 -10.96 -3.62
N ASP A 110 -29.77 -11.42 -4.21
CA ASP A 110 -30.42 -12.69 -3.87
C ASP A 110 -29.87 -13.85 -4.72
N TYR A 111 -28.62 -14.27 -4.47
CA TYR A 111 -28.00 -15.44 -5.12
C TYR A 111 -27.40 -16.47 -4.13
N THR A 112 -27.10 -17.68 -4.62
CA THR A 112 -26.37 -18.75 -3.92
C THR A 112 -25.37 -19.35 -4.93
N ASP A 113 -24.14 -19.65 -4.50
CA ASP A 113 -23.11 -20.19 -5.38
C ASP A 113 -22.35 -21.41 -4.83
N TRP A 114 -21.62 -22.08 -5.72
CA TRP A 114 -20.75 -23.21 -5.42
C TRP A 114 -19.55 -23.20 -6.35
N GLY A 115 -18.37 -23.47 -5.78
CA GLY A 115 -17.10 -23.58 -6.51
C GLY A 115 -16.42 -22.24 -6.77
N GLU A 116 -15.43 -22.22 -7.68
CA GLU A 116 -14.64 -21.02 -7.99
C GLU A 116 -14.89 -20.54 -9.42
N PHE A 117 -15.31 -19.28 -9.55
CA PHE A 117 -15.58 -18.65 -10.84
C PHE A 117 -14.35 -18.66 -11.76
N GLN A 118 -14.55 -19.13 -13.01
CA GLN A 118 -13.50 -19.24 -14.01
C GLN A 118 -13.62 -18.10 -15.03
N ILE A 119 -12.57 -17.29 -15.15
CA ILE A 119 -12.49 -16.19 -16.11
C ILE A 119 -12.10 -16.77 -17.49
N ASP A 120 -12.96 -16.64 -18.50
CA ASP A 120 -12.70 -17.14 -19.87
C ASP A 120 -12.03 -16.06 -20.73
N GLY A 121 -11.03 -16.42 -21.55
CA GLY A 121 -10.29 -15.46 -22.40
C GLY A 121 -11.13 -14.76 -23.48
N LYS A 122 -12.40 -15.13 -23.65
CA LYS A 122 -13.37 -14.48 -24.55
C LYS A 122 -14.22 -13.39 -23.89
N SER A 123 -14.16 -13.23 -22.56
CA SER A 123 -14.86 -12.14 -21.85
C SER A 123 -14.28 -10.75 -22.17
N SER A 124 -13.12 -10.69 -22.82
CA SER A 124 -12.43 -9.47 -23.23
C SER A 124 -12.89 -8.90 -24.59
N ARG A 125 -14.10 -9.20 -25.07
CA ARG A 125 -14.63 -8.64 -26.33
C ARG A 125 -15.19 -7.22 -26.15
N GLY A 126 -14.29 -6.23 -26.18
CA GLY A 126 -14.66 -4.85 -26.46
C GLY A 126 -13.51 -4.11 -27.12
N GLY A 127 -13.83 -3.24 -28.07
CA GLY A 127 -12.85 -2.39 -28.76
C GLY A 127 -12.15 -1.40 -27.81
N THR A 128 -11.33 -0.53 -28.38
CA THR A 128 -10.48 0.44 -27.66
C THR A 128 -11.22 1.28 -26.61
N HIS A 129 -12.52 1.53 -26.79
CA HIS A 129 -13.40 2.24 -25.85
C HIS A 129 -13.66 1.47 -24.54
N ASP A 130 -13.60 0.13 -24.57
CA ASP A 130 -13.82 -0.75 -23.42
C ASP A 130 -12.56 -0.81 -22.53
N LEU A 131 -11.36 -0.85 -23.13
CA LEU A 131 -10.10 -0.81 -22.36
C LEU A 131 -9.96 0.49 -21.54
N ALA A 132 -10.26 1.64 -22.14
CA ALA A 132 -10.24 2.93 -21.44
C ALA A 132 -11.19 2.93 -20.23
N THR A 133 -12.40 2.39 -20.40
CA THR A 133 -13.40 2.28 -19.33
C THR A 133 -12.96 1.31 -18.22
N ARG A 134 -12.27 0.21 -18.57
CA ARG A 134 -11.73 -0.76 -17.60
C ARG A 134 -10.64 -0.14 -16.72
N TYR A 135 -9.69 0.58 -17.33
CA TYR A 135 -8.61 1.22 -16.58
C TYR A 135 -9.09 2.46 -15.81
N ALA A 136 -10.09 3.19 -16.30
CA ALA A 136 -10.72 4.26 -15.54
C ALA A 136 -11.37 3.74 -14.25
N ASN A 137 -12.10 2.62 -14.33
CA ASN A 137 -12.66 1.97 -13.14
C ASN A 137 -11.57 1.48 -12.18
N ALA A 138 -10.51 0.87 -12.70
CA ALA A 138 -9.38 0.42 -11.88
C ALA A 138 -8.65 1.60 -11.21
N SER A 139 -8.52 2.73 -11.90
CA SER A 139 -7.91 3.96 -11.37
C SER A 139 -8.77 4.64 -10.30
N ASN A 140 -10.08 4.46 -10.34
CA ASN A 140 -11.02 5.00 -9.35
C ASN A 140 -11.29 4.03 -8.19
N ALA A 141 -10.59 2.88 -8.12
CA ALA A 141 -10.68 1.97 -6.99
C ALA A 141 -10.23 2.68 -5.69
N THR A 142 -10.66 2.15 -4.55
CA THR A 142 -10.34 2.72 -3.23
C THR A 142 -9.16 2.03 -2.54
N SER A 143 -8.68 0.92 -3.10
CA SER A 143 -7.57 0.16 -2.54
C SER A 143 -6.79 -0.59 -3.62
N VAL A 144 -5.56 -1.00 -3.25
CA VAL A 144 -4.71 -1.88 -4.09
C VAL A 144 -5.44 -3.19 -4.43
N GLN A 145 -6.12 -3.79 -3.45
CA GLN A 145 -6.83 -5.06 -3.63
C GLN A 145 -7.97 -4.93 -4.64
N GLU A 146 -8.78 -3.88 -4.51
CA GLU A 146 -9.90 -3.62 -5.42
C GLU A 146 -9.40 -3.36 -6.85
N LEU A 147 -8.35 -2.54 -7.02
CA LEU A 147 -7.74 -2.31 -8.33
C LEU A 147 -7.26 -3.63 -8.95
N LEU A 148 -6.54 -4.45 -8.18
CA LEU A 148 -6.02 -5.73 -8.67
C LEU A 148 -7.14 -6.70 -9.05
N GLN A 149 -8.25 -6.72 -8.31
CA GLN A 149 -9.42 -7.53 -8.62
C GLN A 149 -10.07 -7.07 -9.93
N ILE A 150 -10.30 -5.76 -10.10
CA ILE A 150 -10.88 -5.19 -11.33
C ILE A 150 -10.02 -5.57 -12.55
N ILE A 151 -8.70 -5.44 -12.45
CA ILE A 151 -7.80 -5.77 -13.57
C ILE A 151 -7.76 -7.29 -13.79
N ARG A 152 -7.76 -8.12 -12.74
CA ARG A 152 -7.80 -9.58 -12.87
C ARG A 152 -9.06 -10.04 -13.60
N GLU A 153 -10.21 -9.46 -13.30
CA GLU A 153 -11.49 -9.81 -13.91
C GLU A 153 -11.66 -9.27 -15.33
N LYS A 154 -11.28 -7.99 -15.55
CA LYS A 154 -11.53 -7.28 -16.81
C LYS A 154 -10.37 -7.38 -17.81
N ASP A 155 -9.14 -7.64 -17.38
CA ASP A 155 -7.98 -7.85 -18.26
C ASP A 155 -7.01 -8.91 -17.70
N PRO A 156 -7.42 -10.20 -17.69
CA PRO A 156 -6.62 -11.28 -17.12
C PRO A 156 -5.27 -11.46 -17.85
N ARG A 157 -5.16 -11.06 -19.12
CA ARG A 157 -3.92 -11.18 -19.89
C ARG A 157 -2.86 -10.23 -19.36
N SER A 158 -3.18 -8.94 -19.21
CA SER A 158 -2.22 -7.98 -18.67
C SER A 158 -1.96 -8.24 -17.20
N PHE A 159 -2.97 -8.69 -16.44
CA PHE A 159 -2.78 -9.09 -15.05
C PHE A 159 -1.67 -10.14 -14.91
N VAL A 160 -1.68 -11.19 -15.74
CA VAL A 160 -0.66 -12.25 -15.69
C VAL A 160 0.69 -11.78 -16.24
N LEU A 161 0.70 -11.14 -17.41
CA LEU A 161 1.95 -10.77 -18.08
C LEU A 161 2.68 -9.57 -17.46
N GLN A 162 1.93 -8.66 -16.83
CA GLN A 162 2.42 -7.38 -16.31
C GLN A 162 2.15 -7.20 -14.82
N TYR A 163 1.88 -8.29 -14.09
CA TYR A 163 1.53 -8.27 -12.66
C TYR A 163 2.43 -7.33 -11.84
N HIS A 164 3.74 -7.47 -11.98
CA HIS A 164 4.74 -6.68 -11.25
C HIS A 164 4.66 -5.17 -11.53
N LYS A 165 4.28 -4.75 -12.75
CA LYS A 165 4.10 -3.33 -13.07
C LYS A 165 2.79 -2.79 -12.50
N ILE A 166 1.74 -3.60 -12.59
CA ILE A 166 0.41 -3.26 -12.10
C ILE A 166 0.45 -3.09 -10.58
N ILE A 167 1.01 -4.05 -9.85
CA ILE A 167 1.11 -3.99 -8.38
C ILE A 167 1.97 -2.80 -7.94
N ALA A 168 3.15 -2.60 -8.54
CA ALA A 168 4.02 -1.48 -8.19
C ALA A 168 3.40 -0.12 -8.52
N SER A 169 2.52 -0.04 -9.52
CA SER A 169 1.76 1.17 -9.82
C SER A 169 0.63 1.38 -8.82
N ALA A 170 -0.12 0.32 -8.51
CA ALA A 170 -1.22 0.37 -7.55
C ALA A 170 -0.73 0.75 -6.15
N GLU A 171 0.34 0.11 -5.67
CA GLU A 171 0.98 0.45 -4.40
C GLU A 171 1.43 1.91 -4.34
N ARG A 172 1.87 2.49 -5.46
CA ARG A 172 2.27 3.91 -5.53
C ARG A 172 1.07 4.85 -5.51
N ILE A 173 -0.01 4.51 -6.21
CA ILE A 173 -1.25 5.32 -6.26
C ILE A 173 -1.92 5.34 -4.89
N PHE A 174 -1.99 4.18 -4.23
CA PHE A 174 -2.63 4.00 -2.93
C PHE A 174 -1.64 4.07 -1.76
N ALA A 175 -0.42 4.56 -1.98
CA ALA A 175 0.54 4.73 -0.91
C ALA A 175 0.00 5.74 0.10
N SER A 176 -0.32 5.27 1.31
CA SER A 176 -0.58 6.17 2.43
C SER A 176 0.63 7.07 2.63
N PRO A 177 0.45 8.37 2.91
CA PRO A 177 1.54 9.24 3.31
C PRO A 177 2.29 8.60 4.48
N VAL A 178 3.61 8.47 4.37
CA VAL A 178 4.44 7.94 5.45
C VAL A 178 4.19 8.79 6.70
N ALA A 179 3.67 8.17 7.76
CA ALA A 179 3.36 8.87 9.00
C ALA A 179 4.62 9.54 9.54
N MET A 180 4.56 10.86 9.76
CA MET A 180 5.66 11.58 10.39
C MET A 180 5.90 11.03 11.79
N PHE A 181 7.17 10.88 12.17
CA PHE A 181 7.56 10.44 13.50
C PHE A 181 6.91 11.32 14.57
N ARG A 182 6.20 10.71 15.52
CA ARG A 182 5.66 11.38 16.71
C ARG A 182 6.46 10.92 17.92
N SER A 183 7.06 11.86 18.63
CA SER A 183 7.72 11.55 19.90
C SER A 183 6.66 11.23 20.95
N ASN A 184 6.99 10.28 21.84
CA ASN A 184 6.16 10.00 23.02
C ASN A 184 6.38 11.04 24.14
N TRP A 185 7.34 11.95 23.97
CA TRP A 185 7.76 12.92 24.97
C TRP A 185 7.51 14.34 24.46
N ALA A 186 6.98 15.20 25.33
CA ALA A 186 6.87 16.62 25.02
C ALA A 186 8.26 17.22 24.90
N TYR A 187 8.46 18.17 23.98
CA TYR A 187 9.78 18.79 23.83
C TYR A 187 10.31 19.46 25.11
N SER A 188 9.41 19.98 25.93
CA SER A 188 9.72 20.58 27.24
C SER A 188 10.34 19.61 28.25
N SER A 189 10.23 18.29 28.07
CA SER A 189 10.88 17.31 28.94
C SER A 189 12.36 17.09 28.61
N PHE A 190 12.86 17.64 27.50
CA PHE A 190 14.27 17.52 27.14
C PHE A 190 15.11 18.63 27.80
N HIS A 191 16.18 18.23 28.47
CA HIS A 191 17.21 19.11 29.02
C HIS A 191 18.41 19.12 28.08
N VAL A 192 18.44 20.10 27.18
CA VAL A 192 19.52 20.27 26.20
C VAL A 192 20.67 21.12 26.76
N THR A 193 21.89 20.90 26.27
CA THR A 193 23.04 21.73 26.63
C THR A 193 22.88 23.15 26.05
N GLN A 194 23.58 24.12 26.64
CA GLN A 194 23.59 25.50 26.13
C GLN A 194 24.03 25.56 24.65
N GLY A 195 24.96 24.70 24.25
CA GLY A 195 25.45 24.70 22.89
C GLY A 195 24.46 24.14 21.87
N ILE A 196 23.69 23.13 22.24
CA ILE A 196 22.53 22.67 21.46
C ILE A 196 21.49 23.78 21.35
N GLN A 197 21.17 24.48 22.46
CA GLN A 197 20.20 25.58 22.45
C GLN A 197 20.63 26.73 21.54
N GLN A 198 21.92 27.11 21.58
CA GLN A 198 22.47 28.12 20.67
C GLN A 198 22.38 27.70 19.20
N TRP A 199 22.63 26.42 18.92
CA TRP A 199 22.48 25.87 17.57
C TRP A 199 21.02 25.93 17.09
N LEU A 200 20.06 25.60 17.95
CA LEU A 200 18.63 25.69 17.65
C LEU A 200 18.23 27.12 17.28
N VAL A 201 18.54 28.09 18.15
CA VAL A 201 18.20 29.51 17.94
C VAL A 201 18.90 30.10 16.71
N SER A 202 20.05 29.55 16.30
CA SER A 202 20.76 30.01 15.10
C SER A 202 20.06 29.57 13.81
N ASN A 203 19.45 28.39 13.79
CA ASN A 203 18.87 27.79 12.59
C ASN A 203 17.34 27.88 12.52
N PHE A 204 16.66 27.98 13.65
CA PHE A 204 15.21 27.86 13.76
C PHE A 204 14.59 29.00 14.57
N ASP A 205 13.34 29.34 14.24
CA ASP A 205 12.44 30.14 15.06
C ASP A 205 11.45 29.22 15.80
N GLU A 206 11.07 29.60 17.01
CA GLU A 206 10.02 28.91 17.77
C GLU A 206 8.64 29.29 17.24
N LYS A 207 7.83 28.29 16.91
CA LYS A 207 6.45 28.48 16.47
C LYS A 207 5.57 28.76 17.69
N SER A 208 5.22 30.03 17.90
CA SER A 208 4.42 30.48 19.06
C SER A 208 3.04 29.81 19.22
N ALA A 209 2.56 29.09 18.21
CA ALA A 209 1.27 28.39 18.20
C ALA A 209 1.38 26.85 18.27
N ALA A 210 2.58 26.28 18.46
CA ALA A 210 2.74 24.82 18.53
C ALA A 210 2.13 24.25 19.82
N ARG A 211 1.25 23.25 19.69
CA ARG A 211 0.73 22.50 20.84
C ARG A 211 1.82 21.55 21.38
N PRO A 212 1.82 21.20 22.68
CA PRO A 212 2.91 20.42 23.32
C PRO A 212 3.21 19.05 22.70
N PHE A 213 2.28 18.50 21.92
CA PHE A 213 2.35 17.15 21.33
C PHE A 213 2.39 17.15 19.78
N GLU A 214 2.56 18.30 19.14
CA GLU A 214 2.68 18.39 17.67
C GLU A 214 4.15 18.47 17.24
N ASN A 215 4.52 17.69 16.21
CA ASN A 215 5.87 17.61 15.64
C ASN A 215 6.28 18.85 14.82
N ASN A 216 5.98 20.06 15.28
CA ASN A 216 6.18 21.27 14.49
C ASN A 216 6.44 22.48 15.38
N ILE A 217 7.34 22.29 16.35
CA ILE A 217 7.70 23.30 17.36
C ILE A 217 8.58 24.38 16.76
N PHE A 218 9.48 23.97 15.89
CA PHE A 218 10.43 24.85 15.24
C PHE A 218 10.05 25.08 13.78
N ILE A 219 10.42 26.23 13.24
CA ILE A 219 10.37 26.54 11.80
C ILE A 219 11.78 26.95 11.38
N LEU A 220 12.26 26.42 10.26
CA LEU A 220 13.57 26.80 9.73
C LEU A 220 13.54 28.29 9.34
N LYS A 221 14.53 29.08 9.77
CA LYS A 221 14.54 30.51 9.47
C LYS A 221 14.63 30.75 7.96
N GLU A 222 13.83 31.70 7.49
CA GLU A 222 13.88 32.14 6.10
C GLU A 222 15.21 32.85 5.81
N ASN A 223 15.72 32.71 4.58
CA ASN A 223 16.95 33.35 4.09
C ASN A 223 18.28 32.95 4.77
N LEU A 224 18.34 31.80 5.45
CA LEU A 224 19.62 31.18 5.80
C LEU A 224 20.31 30.66 4.54
N ASP A 225 21.37 31.33 4.10
CA ASP A 225 22.14 30.89 2.92
C ASP A 225 22.96 29.62 3.21
N ARG A 226 23.42 29.47 4.46
CA ARG A 226 24.19 28.32 4.97
C ARG A 226 23.89 28.05 6.44
N PRO A 227 22.88 27.22 6.75
CA PRO A 227 22.65 26.82 8.13
C PRO A 227 23.81 25.93 8.61
N ILE A 228 24.13 26.04 9.89
CA ILE A 228 25.21 25.25 10.53
C ILE A 228 24.60 23.94 10.98
N SER A 229 25.27 22.81 10.72
CA SER A 229 24.85 21.49 11.19
C SER A 229 25.28 21.22 12.65
N LEU A 230 24.72 20.19 13.28
CA LEU A 230 25.08 19.74 14.63
C LEU A 230 25.66 18.33 14.55
N ILE A 231 26.79 18.11 15.21
CA ILE A 231 27.37 16.79 15.46
C ILE A 231 27.26 16.53 16.96
N LEU A 232 26.40 15.58 17.31
CA LEU A 232 26.06 15.26 18.67
C LEU A 232 26.63 13.89 19.05
N GLU A 233 27.66 13.91 19.91
CA GLU A 233 28.33 12.72 20.37
C GLU A 233 27.95 12.39 21.82
N GLY A 234 27.65 11.12 22.11
CA GLY A 234 27.45 10.68 23.49
C GLY A 234 27.11 9.19 23.57
N PRO A 235 27.09 8.58 24.77
CA PRO A 235 26.76 7.17 24.93
C PRO A 235 25.38 6.78 24.40
N SER A 236 25.16 5.49 24.17
CA SER A 236 23.82 4.95 23.88
C SER A 236 22.85 5.21 25.03
N ARG A 237 21.54 5.22 24.73
CA ARG A 237 20.45 5.42 25.71
C ARG A 237 20.43 6.77 26.44
N THR A 238 20.99 7.81 25.82
CA THR A 238 20.92 9.19 26.33
C THR A 238 19.78 10.02 25.70
N GLY A 239 18.96 9.44 24.82
CA GLY A 239 17.82 10.14 24.20
C GLY A 239 18.14 11.00 22.98
N LYS A 240 19.37 10.94 22.44
CA LYS A 240 19.80 11.71 21.25
C LYS A 240 18.86 11.59 20.06
N THR A 241 18.50 10.35 19.69
CA THR A 241 17.63 10.05 18.55
C THR A 241 16.22 10.57 18.76
N GLU A 242 15.67 10.40 19.97
CA GLU A 242 14.33 10.86 20.32
C GLU A 242 14.26 12.40 20.25
N TRP A 243 15.24 13.08 20.85
CA TRP A 243 15.34 14.54 20.82
C TRP A 243 15.51 15.07 19.39
N ALA A 244 16.46 14.53 18.61
CA ALA A 244 16.72 15.03 17.26
C ALA A 244 15.49 14.91 16.35
N ARG A 245 14.67 13.87 16.55
CA ARG A 245 13.48 13.62 15.74
C ARG A 245 12.23 14.38 16.25
N SER A 246 12.27 15.00 17.43
CA SER A 246 11.12 15.71 18.01
C SER A 246 10.99 17.17 17.58
N LEU A 247 11.99 17.76 16.91
CA LEU A 247 12.01 19.20 16.61
C LEU A 247 11.02 19.61 15.51
N GLY A 248 10.82 18.76 14.50
CA GLY A 248 10.01 19.11 13.33
C GLY A 248 10.00 18.05 12.23
N PRO A 249 9.43 18.37 11.05
CA PRO A 249 9.54 17.56 9.84
C PRO A 249 11.00 17.35 9.43
N HIS A 250 11.45 16.10 9.37
CA HIS A 250 12.83 15.72 9.10
C HIS A 250 12.94 14.44 8.28
N ASN A 251 14.07 14.27 7.59
CA ASN A 251 14.49 12.95 7.12
C ASN A 251 15.25 12.21 8.21
N TYR A 252 15.01 10.92 8.37
CA TYR A 252 15.76 10.06 9.28
C TYR A 252 16.57 9.03 8.50
N ILE A 253 17.89 9.23 8.45
CA ILE A 253 18.82 8.39 7.71
C ILE A 253 19.60 7.54 8.73
N CYS A 254 19.34 6.24 8.74
CA CYS A 254 19.92 5.33 9.74
C CYS A 254 20.49 4.07 9.10
N GLY A 255 21.72 3.71 9.49
CA GLY A 255 22.41 2.49 9.06
C GLY A 255 22.97 2.54 7.62
N TYR A 256 22.18 2.99 6.64
CA TYR A 256 22.63 3.21 5.26
C TYR A 256 21.96 4.45 4.66
N MET A 257 22.60 5.02 3.63
CA MET A 257 22.09 6.21 2.94
C MET A 257 21.27 5.78 1.73
N ASP A 258 19.96 6.05 1.77
CA ASP A 258 19.06 5.94 0.63
C ASP A 258 18.34 7.28 0.41
N PHE A 259 18.41 7.76 -0.83
CA PHE A 259 17.85 9.04 -1.26
C PHE A 259 16.69 8.85 -2.24
N ASN A 260 16.14 7.64 -2.33
CA ASN A 260 14.98 7.37 -3.16
C ASN A 260 13.78 8.20 -2.68
N THR A 261 12.91 8.63 -3.60
CA THR A 261 11.73 9.45 -3.30
C THR A 261 10.73 8.82 -2.32
N HIS A 262 10.84 7.50 -2.10
CA HIS A 262 10.03 6.78 -1.11
C HIS A 262 10.56 6.91 0.32
N THR A 263 11.86 7.19 0.49
CA THR A 263 12.56 7.21 1.79
C THR A 263 13.06 8.59 2.17
N PHE A 264 13.38 9.43 1.19
CA PHE A 264 13.89 10.78 1.38
C PHE A 264 12.93 11.83 0.80
N ARG A 265 12.68 12.88 1.58
CA ARG A 265 11.76 13.96 1.25
C ARG A 265 12.48 15.29 1.14
N ASN A 266 12.07 16.10 0.18
CA ASN A 266 12.59 17.46 -0.01
C ASN A 266 11.80 18.51 0.80
N ASP A 267 10.59 18.18 1.25
CA ASP A 267 9.73 19.04 2.05
C ASP A 267 9.95 18.82 3.56
N VAL A 268 11.20 18.94 3.99
CA VAL A 268 11.60 18.82 5.39
C VAL A 268 12.50 19.98 5.81
N MET A 269 12.62 20.20 7.11
CA MET A 269 13.40 21.30 7.66
C MET A 269 14.86 20.95 7.95
N TYR A 270 15.16 19.67 8.22
CA TYR A 270 16.51 19.20 8.57
C TYR A 270 16.65 17.69 8.34
N ASN A 271 17.89 17.20 8.38
CA ASN A 271 18.20 15.77 8.27
C ASN A 271 18.74 15.24 9.60
N VAL A 272 18.30 14.06 10.04
CA VAL A 272 18.88 13.31 11.16
C VAL A 272 19.68 12.15 10.58
N ILE A 273 20.98 12.13 10.87
CA ILE A 273 21.92 11.10 10.44
C ILE A 273 22.31 10.30 11.68
N ASP A 274 21.76 9.10 11.82
CA ASP A 274 21.97 8.26 13.01
C ASP A 274 22.71 6.98 12.65
N ASN A 275 23.66 6.58 13.49
CA ASN A 275 24.40 5.34 13.35
C ASN A 275 25.06 5.15 11.96
N ILE A 276 25.60 6.24 11.39
CA ILE A 276 26.35 6.22 10.13
C ILE A 276 27.82 6.54 10.42
N ALA A 277 28.71 5.61 10.07
CA ALA A 277 30.15 5.79 10.25
C ALA A 277 30.67 6.99 9.44
N PRO A 278 31.54 7.84 10.01
CA PRO A 278 32.05 9.04 9.34
C PRO A 278 32.80 8.73 8.04
N ARG A 279 33.49 7.58 7.98
CA ARG A 279 34.15 7.12 6.76
C ARG A 279 33.19 6.97 5.59
N TYR A 280 31.98 6.45 5.83
CA TYR A 280 30.97 6.23 4.79
C TYR A 280 30.42 7.56 4.27
N LEU A 281 30.18 8.52 5.17
CA LEU A 281 29.72 9.86 4.81
C LEU A 281 30.79 10.64 4.03
N LYS A 282 32.08 10.52 4.41
CA LYS A 282 33.21 11.21 3.78
C LYS A 282 33.32 10.93 2.28
N LEU A 283 32.94 9.72 1.84
CA LEU A 283 33.13 9.30 0.45
C LEU A 283 32.33 10.13 -0.56
N LYS A 284 31.13 10.61 -0.20
CA LYS A 284 30.24 11.26 -1.18
C LYS A 284 29.40 12.41 -0.64
N TYR A 285 29.02 12.40 0.64
CA TYR A 285 27.91 13.23 1.11
C TYR A 285 28.24 14.13 2.30
N TRP A 286 29.51 14.16 2.76
CA TRP A 286 29.92 14.99 3.90
C TRP A 286 29.59 16.46 3.70
N LYS A 287 30.09 17.07 2.63
CA LYS A 287 29.82 18.49 2.34
C LYS A 287 28.37 18.74 1.96
N LYS A 288 27.73 17.78 1.28
CA LYS A 288 26.34 17.84 0.86
C LYS A 288 25.37 17.92 2.03
N LEU A 289 25.53 17.02 3.01
CA LEU A 289 24.64 16.92 4.16
C LEU A 289 25.09 17.83 5.32
N ILE A 290 26.34 17.72 5.76
CA ILE A 290 26.84 18.50 6.92
C ILE A 290 27.02 19.98 6.55
N GLY A 291 27.38 20.27 5.30
CA GLY A 291 27.55 21.65 4.82
C GLY A 291 26.28 22.32 4.34
N ALA A 292 25.13 21.65 4.46
CA ALA A 292 23.85 22.14 3.95
C ALA A 292 23.95 22.63 2.49
N GLU A 293 24.68 21.90 1.64
CA GLU A 293 24.89 22.30 0.24
C GLU A 293 23.54 22.39 -0.46
N ARG A 294 23.26 23.51 -1.14
CA ARG A 294 22.03 23.69 -1.91
C ARG A 294 22.03 22.80 -3.15
N ASP A 295 20.84 22.32 -3.49
CA ASP A 295 20.49 21.66 -4.74
C ASP A 295 21.56 20.76 -5.36
N TRP A 296 21.48 19.47 -5.05
CA TRP A 296 22.44 18.50 -5.54
C TRP A 296 21.76 17.22 -6.02
N GLN A 297 22.45 16.49 -6.90
CA GLN A 297 21.94 15.22 -7.42
C GLN A 297 22.49 14.04 -6.64
N ALA A 298 21.57 13.12 -6.28
CA ALA A 298 21.87 11.85 -5.66
C ALA A 298 21.65 10.71 -6.67
N ASN A 299 22.62 9.81 -6.80
CA ASN A 299 22.43 8.58 -7.56
C ASN A 299 21.72 7.55 -6.67
N CYS A 300 20.51 7.16 -7.05
CA CYS A 300 19.73 6.14 -6.35
C CYS A 300 20.02 4.76 -6.92
N LYS A 301 20.16 3.77 -6.02
CA LYS A 301 20.36 2.38 -6.43
C LYS A 301 19.08 1.88 -7.12
N TYR A 302 19.22 1.37 -8.35
CA TYR A 302 18.09 0.88 -9.16
C TYR A 302 17.01 1.93 -9.51
N GLY A 303 17.34 3.21 -9.41
CA GLY A 303 16.43 4.31 -9.70
C GLY A 303 17.08 5.37 -10.60
N LYS A 304 16.27 6.31 -11.08
CA LYS A 304 16.80 7.51 -11.72
C LYS A 304 17.49 8.40 -10.65
N PRO A 305 18.50 9.19 -11.03
CA PRO A 305 19.04 10.21 -10.14
C PRO A 305 17.93 11.13 -9.64
N VAL A 306 17.99 11.49 -8.35
CA VAL A 306 17.00 12.35 -7.69
C VAL A 306 17.65 13.70 -7.42
N GLN A 307 16.88 14.77 -7.66
CA GLN A 307 17.25 16.12 -7.26
C GLN A 307 16.89 16.33 -5.78
N ILE A 308 17.91 16.59 -4.97
CA ILE A 308 17.76 16.88 -3.54
C ILE A 308 17.75 18.38 -3.35
N ILE A 309 16.69 18.90 -2.74
CA ILE A 309 16.63 20.30 -2.32
C ILE A 309 17.43 20.41 -1.03
N GLY A 310 18.61 21.01 -1.15
CA GLY A 310 19.53 21.19 -0.05
C GLY A 310 19.29 22.48 0.74
N GLY A 311 20.34 23.02 1.36
CA GLY A 311 20.20 24.25 2.15
C GLY A 311 19.52 24.07 3.51
N ILE A 312 19.40 22.82 3.98
CA ILE A 312 18.87 22.47 5.30
C ILE A 312 19.98 21.88 6.19
N PRO A 313 20.00 22.15 7.50
CA PRO A 313 21.02 21.62 8.38
C PRO A 313 20.85 20.11 8.63
N ALA A 314 21.92 19.47 9.08
CA ALA A 314 21.91 18.09 9.54
C ALA A 314 22.20 18.00 11.05
N ILE A 315 21.60 17.01 11.71
CA ILE A 315 21.93 16.56 13.06
C ILE A 315 22.55 15.17 12.94
N VAL A 316 23.86 15.08 13.12
CA VAL A 316 24.62 13.84 13.11
C VAL A 316 24.66 13.29 14.53
N LEU A 317 24.19 12.07 14.73
CA LEU A 317 24.22 11.37 16.00
C LEU A 317 25.29 10.29 15.96
N CYS A 318 26.22 10.34 16.90
CA CYS A 318 27.26 9.33 17.02
C CYS A 318 27.54 8.94 18.47
N ASN A 319 28.10 7.74 18.61
CA ASN A 319 28.63 7.25 19.88
C ASN A 319 30.16 7.44 19.88
N PRO A 320 30.78 7.64 21.05
CA PRO A 320 32.24 7.61 21.20
C PRO A 320 32.84 6.31 20.66
N GLY A 321 34.08 6.35 20.18
CA GLY A 321 34.81 5.19 19.69
C GLY A 321 35.41 5.36 18.28
N THR A 322 36.39 4.50 17.96
CA THR A 322 37.33 4.68 16.84
C THR A 322 36.71 4.72 15.45
N ASP A 323 35.56 4.06 15.26
CA ASP A 323 34.86 3.91 13.99
C ASP A 323 33.51 4.64 13.94
N SER A 324 33.03 5.15 15.08
CA SER A 324 31.75 5.84 15.21
C SER A 324 31.89 7.33 15.51
N SER A 325 32.90 7.72 16.29
CA SER A 325 33.12 9.13 16.66
C SER A 325 33.55 9.95 15.45
N TYR A 326 32.78 11.01 15.19
CA TYR A 326 33.13 12.00 14.17
C TYR A 326 34.31 12.86 14.63
N SER A 327 34.43 13.13 15.94
CA SER A 327 35.54 13.88 16.51
C SER A 327 36.86 13.12 16.33
N GLU A 328 36.95 11.87 16.82
CA GLU A 328 38.16 11.06 16.69
C GLU A 328 38.52 10.80 15.22
N PHE A 329 37.51 10.61 14.36
CA PHE A 329 37.75 10.44 12.93
C PHE A 329 38.41 11.68 12.32
N LEU A 330 37.95 12.88 12.66
CA LEU A 330 38.48 14.14 12.14
C LEU A 330 39.86 14.50 12.70
N ASP A 331 40.20 14.01 13.90
CA ASP A 331 41.50 14.24 14.54
C ASP A 331 42.65 13.45 13.92
N LYS A 332 42.36 12.45 13.08
CA LYS A 332 43.37 11.71 12.31
C LYS A 332 44.12 12.67 11.39
N ARG A 333 45.46 12.58 11.34
CA ARG A 333 46.34 13.48 10.55
C ARG A 333 45.91 13.66 9.09
N GLN A 334 45.40 12.60 8.47
CA GLN A 334 44.91 12.62 7.08
C GLN A 334 43.60 13.41 6.86
N ASN A 335 42.94 13.85 7.93
CA ASN A 335 41.62 14.50 7.91
C ASN A 335 41.66 15.97 8.36
N ILE A 336 42.84 16.57 8.59
CA ILE A 336 42.98 17.94 9.11
C ILE A 336 42.21 18.97 8.28
N SER A 337 42.29 18.91 6.94
CA SER A 337 41.55 19.82 6.06
C SER A 337 40.03 19.66 6.18
N LEU A 338 39.56 18.41 6.33
CA LEU A 338 38.15 18.12 6.55
C LEU A 338 37.70 18.60 7.94
N ARG A 339 38.55 18.50 8.96
CA ARG A 339 38.29 19.02 10.31
C ARG A 339 38.11 20.52 10.30
N GLN A 340 39.05 21.26 9.72
CA GLN A 340 38.98 22.73 9.59
C GLN A 340 37.70 23.16 8.88
N TRP A 341 37.38 22.48 7.77
CA TRP A 341 36.13 22.73 7.05
C TRP A 341 34.90 22.40 7.91
N THR A 342 34.90 21.28 8.62
CA THR A 342 33.75 20.85 9.43
C THR A 342 33.50 21.79 10.59
N CYS A 343 34.55 22.29 11.27
CA CYS A 343 34.39 23.26 12.36
C CYS A 343 33.77 24.60 11.93
N GLN A 344 33.80 24.95 10.64
CA GLN A 344 33.14 26.13 10.10
C GLN A 344 31.67 25.89 9.71
N ASN A 345 31.30 24.63 9.47
CA ASN A 345 29.98 24.26 8.92
C ASN A 345 29.13 23.44 9.91
N ALA A 346 29.72 22.97 11.00
CA ALA A 346 29.04 22.20 12.03
C ALA A 346 29.57 22.50 13.42
N ARG A 347 28.65 22.46 14.39
CA ARG A 347 28.94 22.56 15.82
C ARG A 347 29.08 21.16 16.42
N PHE A 348 30.05 20.98 17.31
CA PHE A 348 30.22 19.74 18.06
C PHE A 348 29.66 19.92 19.48
N GLU A 349 28.82 18.99 19.91
CA GLU A 349 28.29 18.92 21.27
C GLU A 349 28.48 17.50 21.80
N PHE A 350 28.92 17.41 23.06
CA PHE A 350 29.21 16.15 23.73
C PHE A 350 28.27 15.99 24.92
N ILE A 351 27.54 14.88 24.94
CA ILE A 351 26.57 14.56 25.98
C ILE A 351 27.08 13.37 26.79
N THR A 352 27.10 13.53 28.12
CA THR A 352 27.47 12.48 29.08
C THR A 352 26.26 11.94 29.87
N SER A 353 25.16 12.68 29.95
CA SER A 353 23.93 12.32 30.69
C SER A 353 22.71 12.23 29.77
N PRO A 354 21.63 11.54 30.17
CA PRO A 354 20.39 11.53 29.39
C PRO A 354 19.83 12.94 29.16
N LEU A 355 19.32 13.20 27.96
CA LEU A 355 18.68 14.44 27.57
C LEU A 355 17.26 14.58 28.10
N TYR A 356 16.69 13.58 28.77
CA TYR A 356 15.33 13.61 29.30
C TYR A 356 15.28 13.02 30.69
N THR A 357 14.36 13.54 31.50
CA THR A 357 14.07 13.00 32.83
C THR A 357 12.90 12.04 32.70
N LEU A 358 13.10 10.77 33.03
CA LEU A 358 11.97 9.86 33.27
C LEU A 358 11.29 10.34 34.55
N GLN A 359 10.16 11.04 34.46
CA GLN A 359 9.25 11.05 35.60
C GLN A 359 8.81 9.61 35.80
N ARG A 360 9.37 8.94 36.81
CA ARG A 360 8.72 7.78 37.40
C ARG A 360 7.47 8.34 38.05
N ASP A 361 6.31 7.97 37.53
CA ASP A 361 5.09 8.04 38.33
C ASP A 361 5.30 7.07 39.49
N ASP A 362 5.88 7.56 40.59
CA ASP A 362 5.76 6.93 41.89
C ASP A 362 4.29 7.04 42.27
N ILE A 363 3.49 6.08 41.80
CA ILE A 363 2.15 5.84 42.32
C ILE A 363 2.37 5.42 43.77
N ASP A 364 2.07 6.37 44.66
CA ASP A 364 2.06 6.25 46.09
C ASP A 364 1.49 4.89 46.51
N THR A 365 2.35 4.03 47.04
CA THR A 365 1.95 2.78 47.68
C THR A 365 1.63 3.09 49.14
N THR A 366 0.65 3.95 49.39
CA THR A 366 0.09 4.12 50.73
C THR A 366 -1.40 4.42 50.67
N MET A 367 -2.12 3.83 51.63
CA MET A 367 -3.56 3.94 51.89
C MET A 367 -4.46 2.89 51.22
N THR A 368 -4.46 1.69 51.78
CA THR A 368 -5.65 1.24 52.53
C THR A 368 -5.23 0.19 53.56
N THR A 369 -5.30 0.61 54.82
CA THR A 369 -5.48 -0.25 56.01
C THR A 369 -6.75 -1.06 55.94
#